data_AF-A0A6H1KXL4-F1
#
_entry.id   AF-A0A6H1KXL4-F1
#
_cell.length_a   1.000
_cell.length_b   1.000
_cell.length_c   1.000
_cell.angle_alpha   90.00
_cell.angle_beta   90.00
_cell.angle_gamma   90.00
#
_symmetry.space_group_name_H-M   'P 1'
#
loop_
_entity.id
_entity.type
_entity.pdbx_description
1 polymer ?
#
loop_
_entity_poly.entity_id
_entity_poly.type
_entity_poly.pdbx_seq_one_letter_code
_entity_poly.pdbx_strand_id
1 'polypeptide(L)' 'MQLTAVVLATYTSGTAGSADMEALARLCGHSPHQAEELLDRLVASRSLAAWHYCRDTDEVAWRLSLQVRVGRAAAQQ' A
#
# COMPACT_ATOMS: atom_id res chain seq x y z
N MET A 1 -8.61 -4.80 -7.15
CA MET A 1 -8.17 -3.71 -6.25
C MET A 1 -8.36 -4.01 -4.76
N GLN A 2 -9.37 -4.78 -4.33
CA GLN A 2 -9.57 -5.02 -2.88
C GLN A 2 -8.55 -5.94 -2.21
N LEU A 3 -8.06 -6.98 -2.90
CA LEU A 3 -7.11 -7.94 -2.31
C LEU A 3 -5.76 -7.28 -1.94
N THR A 4 -5.18 -6.50 -2.86
CA THR A 4 -3.92 -5.78 -2.60
C THR A 4 -4.06 -4.81 -1.42
N ALA A 5 -5.18 -4.10 -1.30
CA ALA A 5 -5.42 -3.19 -0.18
C ALA A 5 -5.53 -3.93 1.16
N VAL A 6 -6.13 -5.12 1.19
CA VAL A 6 -6.23 -5.96 2.41
C VAL A 6 -4.87 -6.56 2.78
N VAL A 7 -4.12 -7.04 1.79
CA VAL A 7 -2.75 -7.55 1.98
C VAL A 7 -1.84 -6.45 2.51
N LEU A 8 -1.87 -5.26 1.90
CA LEU A 8 -1.16 -4.09 2.41
C LEU A 8 -1.62 -3.71 3.82
N ALA A 9 -2.91 -3.88 4.14
CA ALA A 9 -3.45 -3.65 5.49
C ALA A 9 -2.94 -4.67 6.53
N THR A 10 -2.62 -5.90 6.13
CA THR A 10 -2.00 -6.89 7.03
C THR A 10 -0.52 -6.61 7.28
N TYR A 11 0.18 -6.07 6.28
CA TYR A 11 1.60 -5.71 6.39
C TYR A 11 1.84 -4.28 6.91
N THR A 12 0.79 -3.45 6.99
CA THR A 12 0.88 -2.10 7.55
C THR A 12 0.61 -2.11 9.05
N SER A 13 1.66 -1.90 9.83
CA SER A 13 1.53 -1.63 11.26
C SER A 13 1.42 -0.12 11.48
N GLY A 14 0.20 0.36 11.71
CA GLY A 14 -0.07 1.77 12.02
C GLY A 14 -0.18 2.66 10.77
N THR A 15 0.84 3.48 10.51
CA THR A 15 0.85 4.48 9.40
C THR A 15 1.84 4.14 8.28
N ALA A 16 2.63 3.08 8.45
CA ALA A 16 3.59 2.60 7.47
C ALA A 16 3.57 1.07 7.43
N GLY A 17 4.05 0.50 6.34
CA GLY A 17 4.24 -0.94 6.17
C GLY A 17 5.45 -1.20 5.29
N SER A 18 6.03 -2.39 5.43
CA SER A 18 6.99 -2.92 4.49
C SER A 18 6.67 -4.38 4.20
N ALA A 19 7.01 -4.82 3.01
CA ALA A 19 6.99 -6.22 2.61
C ALA A 19 7.96 -6.43 1.45
N ASP A 20 8.42 -7.66 1.24
CA ASP A 20 9.15 -8.04 0.04
C ASP A 20 8.30 -7.82 -1.22
N MET A 21 8.89 -7.20 -2.23
CA MET A 21 8.25 -6.96 -3.52
C MET A 21 7.87 -8.29 -4.17
N GLU A 22 8.75 -9.29 -4.13
CA GLU A 22 8.45 -10.61 -4.68
C GLU A 22 7.30 -11.30 -3.94
N ALA A 23 7.20 -11.14 -2.61
CA ALA A 23 6.09 -11.70 -1.84
C ALA A 23 4.76 -11.01 -2.17
N LEU A 24 4.77 -9.67 -2.31
CA LEU A 24 3.61 -8.87 -2.71
C LEU A 24 3.12 -9.28 -4.11
N ALA A 25 4.05 -9.44 -5.05
CA ALA A 25 3.80 -9.89 -6.41
C ALA A 25 3.18 -11.30 -6.42
N ARG A 26 3.78 -12.25 -5.68
CA ARG A 26 3.28 -13.63 -5.56
C ARG A 26 1.89 -13.71 -4.92
N LEU A 27 1.64 -12.95 -3.85
CA LEU A 27 0.34 -12.90 -3.17
C LEU A 27 -0.77 -12.35 -4.07
N CYS A 28 -0.42 -11.41 -4.94
CA CYS A 28 -1.36 -10.87 -5.92
C CYS A 28 -1.43 -11.70 -7.22
N GLY A 29 -0.55 -12.69 -7.41
CA GLY A 29 -0.43 -13.44 -8.66
C GLY A 29 0.01 -12.59 -9.85
N HIS A 30 0.78 -11.53 -9.58
CA HIS A 30 1.19 -10.52 -10.54
C HIS A 30 2.72 -10.48 -10.67
N SER A 31 3.22 -9.88 -11.75
CA SER A 31 4.64 -9.56 -11.89
C SER A 31 5.03 -8.41 -10.96
N PRO A 32 6.29 -8.31 -10.50
CA PRO A 32 6.75 -7.21 -9.65
C PRO A 32 6.48 -5.82 -10.26
N HIS A 33 6.64 -5.67 -11.58
CA HIS A 33 6.25 -4.44 -12.29
C HIS A 33 4.76 -4.09 -12.14
N GLN A 34 3.88 -5.09 -12.14
CA GLN A 34 2.44 -4.86 -11.94
C GLN A 34 2.12 -4.50 -10.48
N ALA A 35 2.90 -5.01 -9.52
CA ALA A 35 2.79 -4.63 -8.12
C ALA A 35 3.21 -3.16 -7.90
N GLU A 36 4.28 -2.70 -8.57
CA GLU A 36 4.69 -1.30 -8.58
C GLU A 36 3.61 -0.38 -9.16
N GLU A 37 3.06 -0.72 -10.33
CA GLU A 37 1.96 0.03 -10.97
C GLU A 37 0.71 0.12 -10.07
N LEU A 38 0.43 -0.93 -9.30
CA LEU A 38 -0.68 -0.93 -8.34
C LEU A 38 -0.40 0.01 -7.15
N LEU A 39 0.83 0.04 -6.64
CA LEU A 39 1.24 0.97 -5.59
C LEU A 39 1.18 2.42 -6.08
N ASP A 40 1.60 2.66 -7.32
CA ASP A 40 1.52 3.99 -7.94
C ASP A 40 0.06 4.46 -8.08
N ARG A 41 -0.83 3.57 -8.55
CA ARG A 41 -2.28 3.87 -8.58
C ARG A 41 -2.87 4.15 -7.21
N LEU A 42 -2.38 3.49 -6.17
CA LEU A 42 -2.84 3.72 -4.79
C LEU A 42 -2.34 5.06 -4.22
N VAL A 43 -1.17 5.52 -4.64
CA VAL A 43 -0.70 6.89 -4.38
C VAL A 43 -1.53 7.90 -5.17
N ALA A 44 -1.79 7.64 -6.45
CA ALA A 44 -2.65 8.48 -7.29
C ALA A 44 -4.08 8.59 -6.74
N SER A 45 -4.61 7.50 -6.17
CA SER A 45 -5.92 7.48 -5.50
C SER A 45 -5.91 8.05 -4.08
N ARG A 46 -4.76 8.58 -3.61
CA ARG A 46 -4.54 9.10 -2.25
C ARG A 46 -4.85 8.10 -1.12
N SER A 47 -4.78 6.81 -1.39
CA SER A 47 -4.87 5.74 -0.37
C SER A 47 -3.51 5.50 0.29
N LEU A 48 -2.43 5.72 -0.48
CA LEU A 48 -1.06 5.78 0.00
C LEU A 48 -0.55 7.23 -0.08
N ALA A 49 0.25 7.64 0.89
CA ALA A 49 0.96 8.91 0.87
C ALA A 49 2.18 8.83 -0.06
N ALA A 50 2.95 7.75 0.06
CA ALA A 50 4.13 7.47 -0.74
C ALA A 50 4.51 5.99 -0.58
N TRP A 51 5.19 5.44 -1.58
CA TRP A 51 5.88 4.16 -1.49
C TRP A 51 7.32 4.32 -1.98
N HIS A 52 8.19 3.41 -1.54
CA HIS A 52 9.60 3.38 -1.88
C HIS A 52 10.04 1.93 -2.02
N TYR A 53 10.71 1.62 -3.12
CA TYR A 53 11.26 0.30 -3.37
C TYR A 53 12.77 0.30 -3.17
N CYS A 54 13.22 -0.53 -2.23
CA CYS A 54 14.62 -0.72 -1.92
C CYS A 54 15.16 -1.89 -2.73
N ARG A 55 15.81 -1.59 -3.86
CA ARG A 55 16.45 -2.62 -4.70
C ARG A 55 17.58 -3.39 -4.00
N ASP A 56 18.13 -2.85 -2.93
CA ASP A 56 19.20 -3.50 -2.15
C ASP A 56 18.67 -4.68 -1.33
N THR A 57 17.45 -4.56 -0.80
CA THR A 57 16.81 -5.56 0.06
C THR A 57 15.61 -6.25 -0.58
N ASP A 58 15.25 -5.89 -1.82
CA ASP A 58 13.99 -6.26 -2.51
C ASP A 58 12.72 -5.87 -1.73
N GLU A 59 12.84 -5.06 -0.68
CA GLU A 59 11.69 -4.63 0.12
C GLU A 59 11.03 -3.40 -0.47
N VAL A 60 9.71 -3.41 -0.45
CA VAL A 60 8.89 -2.24 -0.70
C VAL A 60 8.31 -1.72 0.60
N ALA A 61 8.59 -0.46 0.90
CA ALA A 61 8.08 0.25 2.06
C ALA A 61 7.05 1.28 1.59
N TRP A 62 5.96 1.43 2.33
CA TRP A 62 4.90 2.38 1.98
C TRP A 62 4.33 3.06 3.20
N ARG A 63 3.75 4.25 3.00
CA ARG A 63 3.11 5.06 4.03
C ARG A 63 1.66 5.28 3.68
N LEU A 64 0.76 4.97 4.60
CA LEU A 64 -0.66 5.28 4.44
C LEU A 64 -0.87 6.78 4.56
N SER A 65 -1.71 7.31 3.68
CA SER A 65 -2.15 8.69 3.80
C SER A 65 -3.24 8.77 4.87
N LEU A 66 -3.00 9.63 5.88
CA LEU A 66 -3.86 9.79 7.06
C LEU A 66 -5.32 10.19 6.74
N GLN A 67 -5.60 10.55 5.48
CA GLN A 67 -6.93 10.87 4.97
C GLN A 67 -7.92 9.69 5.00
N VAL A 68 -7.47 8.45 5.16
CA VAL A 68 -8.36 7.28 5.34
C VAL A 68 -9.11 7.25 6.69
N ARG A 69 -8.84 8.17 7.62
CA ARG A 69 -9.56 8.25 8.90
C ARG A 69 -10.32 9.56 9.18
N VAL A 70 -10.18 10.59 8.34
CA VAL A 70 -10.84 11.89 8.58
C VAL A 70 -12.03 12.15 7.64
N GLY A 71 -12.72 11.09 7.21
CA GLY A 71 -13.93 11.20 6.38
C GLY A 71 -15.22 10.68 7.02
N ARG A 72 -15.15 10.02 8.19
CA ARG A 72 -16.31 9.32 8.78
C ARG A 72 -16.60 9.64 10.25
N ALA A 73 -15.99 10.69 10.79
CA ALA A 73 -16.25 11.18 12.15
C ALA A 73 -16.76 12.63 12.20
N ALA A 74 -17.07 13.25 11.05
CA ALA A 74 -17.61 14.61 10.97
C ALA A 74 -19.02 14.67 10.34
N ALA A 75 -19.80 13.59 10.51
CA ALA A 75 -21.22 13.54 10.15
C ALA A 75 -22.04 12.96 11.31
N GLN A 76 -22.13 13.72 12.42
CA GLN A 76 -23.26 13.75 13.35
C GLN A 76 -22.97 14.86 14.36
N GLN A 77 -23.37 16.10 14.03
CA GLN A 77 -24.60 16.78 14.47
C GLN A 77 -24.38 17.56 15.76
#